data_AF-A0A349IK55-F1
#
_entry.id   AF-A0A349IK55-F1
#
_cell.length_a   1.000
_cell.length_b   1.000
_cell.length_c   1.000
_cell.angle_alpha   90.00
_cell.angle_beta   90.00
_cell.angle_gamma   90.00
#
_symmetry.space_group_name_H-M   'P 1'
#
loop_
_entity.id
_entity.type
_entity.pdbx_description
1 polymer ?
#
loop_
_entity_poly.entity_id
_entity_poly.type
_entity_poly.pdbx_seq_one_letter_code
_entity_poly.pdbx_strand_id
1 'polypeptide(L)' 'MNRILKIARDVHSTNYNLCAMEPVLDGEDRIIANIKVTPDNKNVLQFIESLKNKLGPNDSYSY' A
#
# COMPACT_ATOMS: atom_id res chain seq x y z
N MET A 1 9.92 -13.75 8.36
CA MET A 1 8.81 -14.45 7.67
C MET A 1 8.35 -13.53 6.55
N ASN A 2 8.31 -14.01 5.31
CA ASN A 2 8.03 -13.14 4.16
C ASN A 2 6.51 -12.95 4.04
N ARG A 3 6.06 -11.71 3.92
CA ARG A 3 4.65 -11.33 3.80
C ARG A 3 4.42 -10.75 2.41
N ILE A 4 3.31 -11.10 1.78
CA ILE A 4 2.92 -10.51 0.50
C ILE A 4 2.14 -9.24 0.80
N LEU A 5 2.57 -8.10 0.25
CA LEU A 5 1.83 -6.85 0.31
C LEU A 5 1.33 -6.50 -1.08
N LYS A 6 0.02 -6.33 -1.23
CA LYS A 6 -0.59 -5.86 -2.47
C LYS A 6 -0.93 -4.38 -2.33
N ILE A 7 -0.50 -3.57 -3.30
CA ILE A 7 -0.88 -2.17 -3.39
C ILE A 7 -1.80 -2.00 -4.60
N ALA A 8 -3.07 -1.71 -4.33
CA ALA A 8 -4.05 -1.35 -5.33
C ALA A 8 -4.10 0.17 -5.48
N ARG A 9 -4.18 0.62 -6.73
CA ARG A 9 -4.31 2.04 -7.07
C ARG A 9 -5.45 2.21 -8.05
N ASP A 10 -6.43 2.98 -7.64
CA ASP A 10 -7.51 3.47 -8.48
C ASP A 10 -7.11 4.85 -9.02
N VAL A 11 -7.12 5.00 -10.35
CA VAL A 11 -6.62 6.18 -11.09
C VAL A 11 -7.72 7.01 -11.75
N HIS A 12 -8.97 6.91 -11.30
CA HIS A 12 -10.06 7.72 -11.85
C HIS A 12 -9.87 9.22 -11.53
N SER A 13 -9.24 9.93 -12.47
CA SER A 13 -9.15 11.39 -12.61
C SER A 13 -8.64 12.15 -11.38
N THR A 14 -9.49 12.95 -10.71
CA THR A 14 -9.10 14.07 -9.83
C THR A 14 -8.28 13.67 -8.61
N ASN A 15 -8.19 12.37 -8.31
CA ASN A 15 -7.45 11.81 -7.19
C ASN A 15 -7.00 10.38 -7.50
N TYR A 16 -5.98 9.91 -6.79
CA TYR A 16 -5.69 8.49 -6.66
C TYR A 16 -6.28 7.97 -5.35
N ASN A 17 -6.93 6.80 -5.39
CA ASN A 17 -7.21 6.02 -4.19
C ASN A 17 -6.15 4.91 -4.09
N LEU A 18 -5.34 4.96 -3.04
CA LEU A 18 -4.25 4.02 -2.80
C LEU A 18 -4.62 3.12 -1.63
N CYS A 19 -4.63 1.81 -1.84
CA CYS A 19 -4.92 0.81 -0.83
C CYS A 19 -3.77 -0.18 -0.73
N ALA A 20 -3.33 -0.48 0.49
CA ALA A 20 -2.38 -1.54 0.78
C ALA A 20 -3.07 -2.61 1.61
N MET A 21 -2.95 -3.86 1.18
CA MET A 21 -3.57 -5.00 1.83
C MET A 21 -2.65 -6.21 1.86
N GLU A 22 -2.78 -6.99 2.91
CA GLU A 22 -2.15 -8.29 3.04
C GLU A 22 -3.19 -9.37 2.71
N PRO A 23 -2.93 -10.24 1.73
CA PRO A 23 -3.82 -11.35 1.43
C PRO A 23 -3.74 -12.41 2.53
N VAL A 24 -4.90 -12.94 2.92
CA VAL A 24 -5.02 -13.99 3.95
C VAL A 24 -5.60 -15.24 3.29
N LEU A 25 -4.98 -16.40 3.52
CA LEU A 25 -5.53 -17.68 3.04
C LEU A 25 -6.79 -18.02 3.84
N ASP A 26 -7.87 -18.38 3.15
CA ASP A 26 -9.17 -18.72 3.75
C ASP A 26 -9.80 -17.60 4.63
N GLY A 27 -9.47 -16.33 4.33
CA GLY A 27 -10.01 -15.18 5.05
C GLY A 27 -10.13 -13.94 4.18
N GLU A 28 -10.64 -12.86 4.76
CA GLU A 28 -10.66 -11.55 4.10
C GLU A 28 -9.26 -10.93 4.09
N ASP A 29 -8.93 -10.26 2.99
CA ASP A 29 -7.70 -9.48 2.87
C ASP A 29 -7.64 -8.43 3.98
N ARG A 30 -6.50 -8.37 4.68
CA ARG A 30 -6.29 -7.40 5.75
C ARG A 30 -5.88 -6.05 5.15
N ILE A 31 -6.77 -5.06 5.23
CA ILE A 31 -6.45 -3.68 4.83
C ILE A 31 -5.47 -3.06 5.82
N ILE A 32 -4.32 -2.62 5.34
CA ILE A 32 -3.25 -1.99 6.13
C ILE A 32 -3.38 -0.47 6.10
N ALA A 33 -3.66 0.08 4.92
CA ALA A 33 -3.86 1.51 4.72
C ALA A 33 -4.75 1.74 3.49
N ASN A 34 -5.58 2.77 3.55
CA ASN A 34 -6.37 3.24 2.43
C ASN A 34 -6.41 4.77 2.49
N ILE A 35 -5.91 5.45 1.45
CA ILE A 35 -5.84 6.91 1.40
C ILE A 35 -6.27 7.43 0.03
N LYS A 36 -6.79 8.65 0.03
CA LYS A 36 -7.08 9.43 -1.17
C LYS A 36 -6.08 10.57 -1.27
N VAL A 37 -5.42 10.71 -2.42
CA VAL A 37 -4.38 11.70 -2.66
C VAL A 37 -4.58 12.37 -4.00
N THR A 38 -3.97 13.55 -4.21
CA THR A 38 -3.93 14.17 -5.54
C THR A 38 -3.19 13.26 -6.53
N PRO A 39 -3.48 13.32 -7.85
CA PRO A 39 -2.97 12.39 -8.84
C PRO A 39 -1.50 12.70 -9.22
N ASP A 40 -0.61 12.69 -8.24
CA ASP A 40 0.83 12.88 -8.38
C ASP A 40 1.58 11.60 -8.01
N ASN A 41 2.54 11.19 -8.84
CA ASN A 41 3.39 10.04 -8.58
C ASN A 41 4.18 10.17 -7.27
N LYS A 42 4.51 11.40 -6.84
CA LYS A 42 5.16 11.66 -5.55
C LYS A 42 4.32 11.14 -4.38
N ASN A 43 2.99 11.24 -4.47
CA ASN A 43 2.10 10.75 -3.42
C ASN A 43 2.10 9.21 -3.35
N VAL A 44 2.29 8.52 -4.48
CA VAL A 44 2.45 7.06 -4.51
C VAL A 44 3.75 6.64 -3.84
N LEU A 45 4.86 7.34 -4.11
CA LEU A 45 6.15 7.09 -3.47
C LEU A 45 6.09 7.35 -1.95
N GLN A 46 5.49 8.47 -1.55
CA GLN A 46 5.27 8.79 -0.14
C GLN A 46 4.38 7.74 0.56
N PHE A 47 3.36 7.24 -0.13
CA PHE A 47 2.52 6.17 0.40
C PHE A 47 3.35 4.90 0.65
N ILE A 48 4.19 4.47 -0.30
CA ILE A 48 5.06 3.30 -0.14
C ILE A 48 6.02 3.48 1.05
N GLU A 49 6.66 4.65 1.19
CA GLU A 49 7.54 4.93 2.34
C GLU A 49 6.78 4.93 3.67
N SER A 50 5.55 5.47 3.69
CA SER A 50 4.70 5.43 4.89
C SER A 50 4.35 4.00 5.30
N LEU A 51 4.15 3.09 4.34
CA LEU A 51 3.89 1.67 4.60
C LEU A 51 5.12 0.98 5.20
N LYS A 52 6.32 1.26 4.67
CA LYS A 52 7.57 0.70 5.22
C LYS A 52 7.75 1.11 6.69
N ASN A 53 7.54 2.39 6.98
CA ASN A 53 7.62 2.90 8.35
C ASN A 53 6.57 2.28 9.28
N LYS A 54 5.36 2.02 8.78
CA LYS A 54 4.26 1.43 9.56
C LYS A 54 4.46 -0.07 9.84
N LEU A 55 4.99 -0.82 8.87
CA LEU A 55 5.14 -2.27 8.96
C LEU A 55 6.45 -2.68 9.65
N GLY A 56 7.52 -1.93 9.41
CA GLY A 56 8.83 -2.20 9.97
C GLY A 56 9.92 -1.67 9.02
N PRO A 57 10.69 -0.64 9.40
CA PRO A 57 11.75 -0.10 8.53
C PRO A 57 12.92 -1.08 8.33
N ASN A 58 13.02 -2.10 9.19
CA ASN A 58 14.06 -3.13 9.13
C ASN A 58 13.65 -4.37 8.33
N ASP A 59 12.43 -4.39 7.79
CA ASP A 59 11.99 -5.50 6.94
C ASP A 59 12.69 -5.44 5.57
N SER A 60 12.93 -6.60 4.99
CA SER A 60 13.41 -6.72 3.62
C SER A 60 12.23 -6.68 2.65
N TYR A 61 12.29 -5.76 1.68
CA TYR A 61 11.26 -5.59 0.66
C TYR A 61 11.81 -6.02 -0.71
N SER A 62 11.14 -6.98 -1.34
CA SER A 62 11.39 -7.37 -2.74
C SER A 62 10.24 -6.86 -3.63
N TYR A 63 10.58 -6.36 -4.82
CA TYR A 63 9.64 -5.79 -5.79
C TYR A 63 9.42 -6.73 -6.97
#